data_AF-A0A9P4HFX5-F1
#
_entry.id   AF-A0A9P4HFX5-F1
#
_cell.length_a   1.000
_cell.length_b   1.000
_cell.length_c   1.000
_cell.angle_alpha   90.00
_cell.angle_beta   90.00
_cell.angle_gamma   90.00
#
_symmetry.space_group_name_H-M   'P 1'
#
loop_
_entity.id
_entity.type
_entity.pdbx_description
1 polymer ?
#
loop_
_entity_poly.entity_id
_entity_poly.type
_entity_poly.pdbx_seq_one_letter_code
_entity_poly.pdbx_strand_id
1 'polypeptide(L)'
;MATKDDVEMIDTITKPRNANDYADLLQTNHSDAFAFSENEQLALELFEQLRELELQQNLLQAQQAEHVPNVSALSDDELQEQLIIAQREAMEAKTEYELRNRITHNVLVMDPVLKAVHGGERTGFAEKRILPLITENDTVSMLHGSLTTKLTSIQRASSLAQQANIIANRKNKELSQTMLALAEEMKAQSAKDIEDPRLRDQVGAVEKESKESRRRMKTLKGILSAMIVGSGINWAADADLTELVMEDEDDG
;
A
#
# COMPACT_ATOMS: atom_id res chain seq x y z
N MET A 1 31.37 -18.41 34.78
CA MET A 1 32.29 -17.47 35.48
C MET A 1 32.00 -16.11 34.88
N ALA A 2 31.48 -15.17 35.67
CA ALA A 2 31.23 -13.81 35.22
C ALA A 2 32.59 -13.15 34.91
N THR A 3 32.73 -12.65 33.69
CA THR A 3 33.92 -11.92 33.27
C THR A 3 33.82 -10.48 33.76
N LYS A 4 34.97 -9.86 34.02
CA LYS A 4 35.09 -8.54 34.66
C LYS A 4 34.55 -7.38 33.79
N ASP A 5 34.09 -7.67 32.58
CA ASP A 5 33.57 -6.73 31.58
C ASP A 5 32.04 -6.86 31.38
N ASP A 6 31.35 -7.62 32.24
CA ASP A 6 29.89 -7.76 32.15
C ASP A 6 29.23 -6.44 32.58
N VAL A 7 28.62 -5.72 31.62
CA VAL A 7 27.87 -4.47 31.85
C VAL A 7 26.65 -4.79 32.72
N GLU A 8 26.61 -4.22 33.93
CA GLU A 8 25.45 -4.34 34.83
C GLU A 8 24.22 -3.69 34.19
N MET A 9 23.11 -4.42 34.13
CA MET A 9 21.82 -3.95 33.61
C MET A 9 21.28 -2.87 34.57
N ILE A 10 21.34 -1.60 34.19
CA ILE A 10 20.74 -0.52 34.97
C ILE A 10 19.36 -0.25 34.39
N ASP A 11 18.33 -0.81 35.01
CA ASP A 11 16.94 -0.46 34.70
C ASP A 11 16.73 1.03 34.98
N THR A 12 16.59 1.82 33.91
CA THR A 12 16.21 3.22 34.03
C THR A 12 14.79 3.33 34.59
N ILE A 13 14.57 4.30 35.49
CA ILE A 13 13.34 4.47 36.28
C ILE A 13 12.13 4.53 35.34
N THR A 14 11.24 3.54 35.46
CA THR A 14 10.02 3.42 34.65
C THR A 14 9.09 4.61 34.88
N LYS A 15 8.89 5.40 33.82
CA LYS A 15 7.89 6.48 33.78
C LYS A 15 6.47 5.87 33.78
N PRO A 16 5.47 6.49 34.44
CA PRO A 16 4.12 5.94 34.50
C PRO A 16 3.52 5.78 33.10
N ARG A 17 3.24 4.53 32.70
CA ARG A 17 2.68 4.15 31.40
C ARG A 17 1.24 4.66 31.25
N ASN A 18 0.97 5.42 30.20
CA ASN A 18 -0.40 5.75 29.80
C ASN A 18 -0.98 4.63 28.92
N ALA A 19 -2.07 4.00 29.36
CA ALA A 19 -2.66 2.84 28.67
C ALA A 19 -3.22 3.13 27.25
N ASN A 20 -3.33 4.41 26.86
CA ASN A 20 -3.87 4.84 25.57
C ASN A 20 -2.80 5.39 24.61
N ASP A 21 -1.54 5.49 25.03
CA ASP A 21 -0.47 6.02 24.20
C ASP A 21 0.49 4.90 23.77
N TYR A 22 0.45 4.56 22.48
CA TYR A 22 1.36 3.56 21.91
C TYR A 22 2.82 4.08 21.84
N ALA A 23 3.05 5.38 22.03
CA ALA A 23 4.39 5.97 22.05
C ALA A 23 5.24 5.46 23.23
N ASP A 24 4.61 5.05 24.33
CA ASP A 24 5.30 4.48 25.50
C ASP A 24 5.79 3.04 25.24
N LEU A 25 5.21 2.33 24.26
CA LEU A 25 5.61 0.97 23.85
C LEU A 25 6.80 0.97 22.88
N LEU A 26 7.10 2.13 22.29
CA LEU A 26 8.25 2.34 21.41
C LEU A 26 9.48 2.82 22.18
N GLN A 27 9.35 3.12 23.48
CA GLN A 27 10.47 3.50 24.34
C GLN A 27 11.14 2.22 24.87
N THR A 28 12.30 1.89 24.29
CA THR A 28 13.12 0.78 24.77
C THR A 28 13.85 1.24 26.05
N ASN A 29 13.34 0.82 27.22
CA ASN A 29 13.96 1.16 28.50
C ASN A 29 15.28 0.38 28.73
N HIS A 30 15.56 -0.59 27.86
CA HIS A 30 16.65 -1.56 27.95
C HIS A 30 17.82 -1.17 27.03
N SER A 31 18.31 0.07 27.17
CA SER A 31 19.39 0.63 26.34
C SER A 31 20.68 -0.21 26.40
N ASP A 32 20.92 -0.87 27.53
CA ASP A 32 22.08 -1.73 27.76
C ASP A 32 22.10 -2.99 26.89
N ALA A 33 20.94 -3.42 26.37
CA ALA A 33 20.88 -4.52 25.42
C ALA A 33 21.55 -4.21 24.07
N PHE A 34 21.77 -2.93 23.77
CA PHE A 34 22.47 -2.44 22.58
C PHE A 34 23.96 -2.12 22.83
N ALA A 35 24.44 -2.24 24.07
CA ALA A 35 25.84 -1.99 24.39
C ALA A 35 26.68 -3.23 24.05
N PHE A 36 27.30 -3.23 22.87
CA PHE A 36 28.29 -4.23 22.51
C PHE A 36 29.60 -3.99 23.25
N SER A 37 30.25 -5.06 23.71
CA SER A 37 31.65 -4.96 24.13
C SER A 37 32.54 -4.65 22.93
N GLU A 38 33.73 -4.08 23.16
CA GLU A 38 34.69 -3.79 22.08
C GLU A 38 35.00 -5.03 21.22
N ASN A 39 35.05 -6.21 21.86
CA ASN A 39 35.26 -7.49 21.17
C ASN A 39 34.05 -7.91 20.31
N GLU A 40 32.83 -7.69 20.81
CA GLU A 40 31.59 -7.97 20.06
C GLU A 40 31.49 -7.04 18.85
N GLN A 41 31.82 -5.76 19.02
CA GLN A 41 31.83 -4.79 17.92
C GLN A 41 32.88 -5.15 16.86
N LEU A 42 34.11 -5.50 17.28
CA LEU A 42 35.15 -5.94 16.35
C LEU A 42 34.73 -7.21 15.59
N ALA A 43 34.07 -8.17 16.27
CA ALA A 43 33.58 -9.38 15.62
C ALA A 43 32.51 -9.07 14.55
N LEU A 44 31.63 -8.11 14.80
CA LEU A 44 30.63 -7.65 13.83
C LEU A 44 31.28 -6.96 12.62
N GLU A 45 32.26 -6.08 12.86
CA GLU A 45 33.00 -5.42 11.78
C GLU A 45 33.75 -6.43 10.90
N LEU A 46 34.41 -7.42 11.52
CA LEU A 46 35.07 -8.51 10.79
C LEU A 46 34.09 -9.38 10.00
N PHE A 47 32.89 -9.62 10.54
CA PHE A 47 31.85 -10.35 9.83
C PHE A 47 31.35 -9.59 8.60
N GLU A 48 31.15 -8.27 8.72
CA GLU A 48 30.76 -7.41 7.59
C GLU A 48 31.85 -7.39 6.51
N GLN A 49 33.12 -7.23 6.92
CA GLN A 49 34.26 -7.30 6.00
C GLN A 49 34.35 -8.66 5.29
N LEU A 50 34.12 -9.76 6.01
CA LEU A 50 34.12 -11.10 5.42
C LEU A 50 33.02 -11.26 4.38
N ARG A 51 31.80 -10.77 4.67
CA ARG A 51 30.68 -10.78 3.72
C ARG A 51 30.96 -9.98 2.46
N GLU A 52 31.57 -8.81 2.61
CA GLU A 52 31.97 -7.98 1.49
C GLU A 52 33.05 -8.67 0.63
N LEU A 53 34.04 -9.29 1.25
CA LEU A 53 35.07 -10.05 0.54
C LEU A 53 34.51 -11.29 -0.18
N GLU A 54 33.56 -12.02 0.43
CA GLU A 54 32.84 -13.11 -0.21
C GLU A 54 32.10 -12.62 -1.45
N LEU A 55 31.43 -11.47 -1.38
CA LEU A 55 30.72 -10.87 -2.51
C LEU A 55 31.70 -10.49 -3.63
N GLN A 56 32.81 -9.82 -3.30
CA GLN A 56 33.84 -9.44 -4.25
C GLN A 56 34.45 -10.67 -4.95
N GLN A 57 34.72 -11.74 -4.19
CA GLN A 57 35.23 -12.99 -4.73
C GLN A 57 34.23 -13.62 -5.71
N ASN A 58 32.94 -13.68 -5.33
CA ASN A 58 31.89 -14.21 -6.19
C ASN A 58 31.72 -13.39 -7.49
N LEU A 59 31.84 -12.06 -7.39
CA LEU A 59 31.78 -11.16 -8.56
C LEU A 59 32.96 -11.40 -9.50
N LEU A 60 34.17 -11.52 -8.97
CA LEU A 60 35.36 -11.85 -9.77
C LEU A 60 35.25 -13.23 -10.42
N GLN A 61 34.69 -14.22 -9.72
CA GLN A 61 34.42 -15.55 -10.29
C GLN A 61 33.39 -15.48 -11.41
N ALA A 62 32.31 -14.70 -11.24
CA ALA A 62 31.31 -14.48 -12.29
C ALA A 62 31.94 -13.83 -13.54
N GLN A 63 32.78 -12.81 -13.37
CA GLN A 63 33.50 -12.18 -14.48
C GLN A 63 34.49 -13.11 -15.19
N GLN A 64 35.10 -14.06 -14.46
CA GLN A 64 36.01 -15.05 -15.04
C GLN A 64 35.26 -16.21 -15.72
N ALA A 65 34.07 -16.54 -15.22
CA ALA A 65 33.21 -17.59 -15.77
C ALA A 65 32.41 -17.11 -17.01
N GLU A 66 32.18 -15.80 -17.15
CA GLU A 66 31.61 -15.20 -18.35
C GLU A 66 32.61 -15.23 -19.52
N HIS A 67 32.73 -16.39 -20.16
CA HIS A 67 33.00 -16.43 -21.59
C HIS A 67 31.75 -15.91 -22.28
N VAL A 68 31.69 -14.60 -22.58
CA VAL A 68 30.57 -13.96 -23.27
C VAL A 68 30.26 -14.77 -24.54
N PRO A 69 29.10 -15.47 -24.61
CA PRO A 69 28.72 -16.15 -25.84
C PRO A 69 28.64 -15.11 -26.93
N ASN A 70 29.16 -15.42 -28.12
CA ASN A 70 29.23 -14.46 -29.22
C ASN A 70 27.81 -14.23 -29.79
N VAL A 71 27.04 -13.37 -29.11
CA VAL A 71 25.61 -13.10 -29.36
C VAL A 71 25.39 -12.39 -30.70
N SER A 72 26.46 -11.87 -31.31
CA SER A 72 26.43 -11.13 -32.57
C SER A 72 26.10 -11.98 -33.80
N ALA A 73 26.07 -13.32 -33.67
CA ALA A 73 25.74 -14.25 -34.75
C ALA A 73 24.32 -14.82 -34.68
N LEU A 74 23.54 -14.48 -33.64
CA LEU A 74 22.17 -14.99 -33.44
C LEU A 74 21.15 -14.11 -34.17
N SER A 75 20.06 -14.72 -34.64
CA SER A 75 18.88 -13.97 -35.11
C SER A 75 18.13 -13.31 -33.96
N ASP A 76 17.33 -12.27 -34.23
CA ASP A 76 16.57 -11.54 -33.20
C ASP A 76 15.61 -12.46 -32.40
N ASP A 77 15.01 -13.47 -33.05
CA ASP A 77 14.11 -14.43 -32.39
C ASP A 77 14.89 -15.37 -31.45
N GLU A 78 16.06 -15.87 -31.86
CA GLU A 78 16.94 -16.70 -31.03
C GLU A 78 17.54 -15.91 -29.86
N LEU A 79 17.84 -14.62 -30.08
CA LEU A 79 18.28 -13.70 -29.03
C LEU A 79 17.20 -13.54 -27.95
N GLN A 80 15.94 -13.35 -28.37
CA GLN A 80 14.83 -13.20 -27.44
C GLN A 80 14.58 -14.46 -26.62
N GLU A 81 14.67 -15.64 -27.23
CA GLU A 81 14.55 -16.92 -26.51
C GLU A 81 15.68 -17.11 -25.49
N GLN A 82 16.93 -16.83 -25.87
CA GLN A 82 18.09 -16.89 -24.96
C GLN A 82 17.97 -15.88 -23.81
N LEU A 83 17.46 -14.67 -24.07
CA LEU A 83 17.21 -13.67 -23.03
C LEU A 83 16.15 -14.13 -22.02
N ILE A 84 15.07 -14.77 -22.48
CA ILE A 84 14.02 -15.31 -21.59
C ILE A 84 14.60 -16.42 -20.71
N ILE A 85 15.43 -17.30 -21.28
CA ILE A 85 16.09 -18.38 -20.54
C ILE A 85 17.05 -17.79 -19.50
N ALA A 86 17.95 -16.88 -19.91
CA ALA A 86 18.90 -16.24 -19.01
C ALA A 86 18.21 -15.43 -17.90
N GLN A 87 17.13 -14.71 -18.22
CA GLN A 87 16.34 -13.98 -17.23
C GLN A 87 15.72 -14.94 -16.21
N ARG A 88 15.18 -16.07 -16.66
CA ARG A 88 14.60 -17.09 -15.78
C ARG A 88 15.67 -17.71 -14.88
N GLU A 89 16.81 -18.09 -15.44
CA GLU A 89 17.94 -18.64 -14.67
C GLU A 89 18.47 -17.64 -13.65
N ALA A 90 18.61 -16.36 -14.02
CA ALA A 90 19.02 -15.30 -13.09
C ALA A 90 17.98 -15.08 -11.98
N MET A 91 16.69 -15.12 -12.30
CA MET A 91 15.63 -15.05 -11.30
C MET A 91 15.66 -16.25 -10.35
N GLU A 92 15.87 -17.47 -10.87
CA GLU A 92 15.96 -18.69 -10.07
C GLU A 92 17.19 -18.69 -9.15
N ALA A 93 18.35 -18.29 -9.67
CA ALA A 93 19.57 -18.14 -8.86
C ALA A 93 19.41 -17.09 -7.77
N LYS A 94 18.73 -15.97 -8.07
CA LYS A 94 18.43 -14.93 -7.07
C LYS A 94 17.52 -15.46 -5.97
N THR A 95 16.43 -16.14 -6.32
CA THR A 95 15.50 -16.69 -5.32
C THR A 95 16.16 -17.78 -4.47
N GLU A 96 17.01 -18.61 -5.07
CA GLU A 96 17.79 -19.61 -4.34
C GLU A 96 18.75 -18.95 -3.33
N TYR A 97 19.50 -17.92 -3.76
CA TYR A 97 20.39 -17.17 -2.89
C TYR A 97 19.66 -16.51 -1.73
N GLU A 98 18.55 -15.81 -2.02
CA GLU A 98 17.72 -15.16 -0.99
C GLU A 98 17.15 -16.19 0.00
N LEU A 99 16.69 -17.34 -0.50
CA LEU A 99 16.17 -18.42 0.34
C LEU A 99 17.26 -18.99 1.24
N ARG A 100 18.44 -19.29 0.70
CA ARG A 100 19.59 -19.78 1.47
C ARG A 100 19.99 -18.78 2.54
N ASN A 101 20.12 -17.50 2.21
CA ASN A 101 20.48 -16.46 3.18
C ASN A 101 19.43 -16.34 4.28
N ARG A 102 18.14 -16.40 3.92
CA ARG A 102 17.04 -16.40 4.90
C ARG A 102 17.09 -17.60 5.83
N ILE A 103 17.34 -18.80 5.30
CA ILE A 103 17.47 -20.02 6.12
C ILE A 103 18.66 -19.89 7.08
N THR A 104 19.83 -19.47 6.59
CA THR A 104 21.02 -19.28 7.44
C THR A 104 20.76 -18.25 8.53
N HIS A 105 20.16 -17.10 8.17
CA HIS A 105 19.80 -16.07 9.14
C HIS A 105 18.83 -16.59 10.21
N ASN A 106 17.75 -17.28 9.79
CA ASN A 106 16.76 -17.82 10.73
C ASN A 106 17.38 -18.84 11.70
N VAL A 107 18.28 -19.71 11.22
CA VAL A 107 18.98 -20.68 12.08
C VAL A 107 19.88 -19.96 13.08
N LEU A 108 20.61 -18.93 12.66
CA LEU A 108 21.50 -18.14 13.52
C LEU A 108 20.74 -17.37 14.61
N VAL A 109 19.55 -16.86 14.30
CA VAL A 109 18.73 -16.09 15.26
C VAL A 109 17.91 -17.00 16.19
N MET A 110 17.44 -18.16 15.71
CA MET A 110 16.53 -19.02 16.46
C MET A 110 17.16 -19.62 17.73
N ASP A 111 18.43 -20.05 17.67
CA ASP A 111 19.09 -20.66 18.85
C ASP A 111 19.26 -19.68 20.02
N PRO A 112 19.77 -18.45 19.83
CA PRO A 112 19.78 -17.42 20.87
C PRO A 112 18.39 -17.07 21.40
N VAL A 113 17.38 -16.92 20.53
CA VAL A 113 16.00 -16.57 20.94
C VAL A 113 15.39 -17.68 21.80
N LEU A 114 15.53 -18.95 21.42
CA LEU A 114 15.02 -20.07 22.21
C LEU A 114 15.70 -20.14 23.58
N LYS A 115 17.02 -19.91 23.65
CA LYS A 115 17.75 -19.88 24.92
C LYS A 115 17.35 -18.71 25.81
N ALA A 116 17.09 -17.54 25.22
CA ALA A 116 16.63 -16.35 25.91
C ALA A 116 15.25 -16.58 26.56
N VAL A 117 14.31 -17.18 25.81
CA VAL A 117 12.95 -17.43 26.27
C VAL A 117 12.87 -18.58 27.28
N HIS A 118 13.59 -19.68 27.04
CA HIS A 118 13.47 -20.89 27.87
C HIS A 118 14.45 -20.97 29.05
N GLY A 119 15.49 -20.12 29.11
CA GLY A 119 16.30 -19.90 30.31
C GLY A 119 16.96 -21.13 30.94
N GLY A 120 17.58 -22.01 30.15
CA GLY A 120 18.26 -23.22 30.65
C GLY A 120 19.60 -22.96 31.34
N GLU A 121 20.19 -24.01 31.95
CA GLU A 121 21.52 -23.95 32.60
C GLU A 121 22.65 -23.55 31.64
N ARG A 122 22.45 -23.75 30.34
CA ARG A 122 23.39 -23.40 29.26
C ARG A 122 23.13 -22.01 28.64
N THR A 123 22.13 -21.27 29.13
CA THR A 123 21.85 -19.92 28.64
C THR A 123 22.89 -18.95 29.20
N GLY A 124 23.72 -18.38 28.32
CA GLY A 124 24.74 -17.40 28.67
C GLY A 124 24.14 -16.03 29.03
N PHE A 125 25.01 -15.10 29.40
CA PHE A 125 24.62 -13.72 29.74
C PHE A 125 24.10 -12.96 28.51
N ALA A 126 24.74 -13.14 27.35
CA ALA A 126 24.35 -12.53 26.09
C ALA A 126 22.92 -12.90 25.67
N GLU A 127 22.53 -14.17 25.81
CA GLU A 127 21.16 -14.60 25.50
C GLU A 127 20.12 -14.11 26.51
N LYS A 128 20.50 -13.87 27.77
CA LYS A 128 19.58 -13.26 28.76
C LYS A 128 19.37 -11.78 28.48
N ARG A 129 20.40 -11.08 27.99
CA ARG A 129 20.38 -9.66 27.67
C ARG A 129 19.36 -9.33 26.56
N ILE A 130 19.10 -10.25 25.63
CA ILE A 130 18.15 -10.02 24.52
C ILE A 130 16.67 -10.24 24.89
N LEU A 131 16.38 -10.85 26.04
CA LEU A 131 15.00 -11.20 26.43
C LEU A 131 14.06 -9.99 26.45
N PRO A 132 14.41 -8.83 27.02
CA PRO A 132 13.53 -7.67 27.00
C PRO A 132 13.18 -7.20 25.58
N LEU A 133 14.14 -7.24 24.66
CA LEU A 133 13.93 -6.88 23.26
C LEU A 133 12.96 -7.85 22.56
N ILE A 134 13.06 -9.14 22.86
CA ILE A 134 12.12 -10.14 22.35
C ILE A 134 10.71 -9.81 22.85
N THR A 135 10.55 -9.51 24.14
CA THR A 135 9.22 -9.17 24.70
C THR A 135 8.65 -7.87 24.11
N GLU A 136 9.49 -6.86 23.89
CA GLU A 136 9.08 -5.62 23.23
C GLU A 136 8.67 -5.89 21.78
N ASN A 137 9.46 -6.67 21.03
CA ASN A 137 9.13 -7.06 19.66
C ASN A 137 7.81 -7.84 19.57
N ASP A 138 7.58 -8.79 20.48
CA ASP A 138 6.33 -9.56 20.55
C ASP A 138 5.13 -8.65 20.81
N THR A 139 5.25 -7.69 21.73
CA THR A 139 4.16 -6.74 22.02
C THR A 139 3.84 -5.86 20.81
N VAL A 140 4.86 -5.35 20.11
CA VAL A 140 4.70 -4.56 18.88
C VAL A 140 4.08 -5.41 17.77
N SER A 141 4.53 -6.66 17.61
CA SER A 141 4.01 -7.60 16.62
C SER A 141 2.54 -7.93 16.86
N MET A 142 2.15 -8.16 18.12
CA MET A 142 0.75 -8.38 18.51
C MET A 142 -0.13 -7.16 18.19
N LEU A 143 0.35 -5.96 18.52
CA LEU A 143 -0.37 -4.72 18.24
C LEU A 143 -0.50 -4.48 16.74
N HIS A 144 0.58 -4.66 15.99
CA HIS A 144 0.58 -4.57 14.54
C HIS A 144 -0.45 -5.54 13.94
N GLY A 145 -0.46 -6.81 14.35
CA GLY A 145 -1.46 -7.78 13.91
C GLY A 145 -2.90 -7.34 14.21
N SER A 146 -3.14 -6.75 15.39
CA SER A 146 -4.45 -6.22 15.76
C SER A 146 -4.87 -5.02 14.88
N LEU A 147 -3.94 -4.12 14.57
CA LEU A 147 -4.16 -2.95 13.75
C LEU A 147 -4.37 -3.33 12.28
N THR A 148 -3.59 -4.26 11.74
CA THR A 148 -3.79 -4.83 10.41
C THR A 148 -5.15 -5.52 10.29
N THR A 149 -5.58 -6.25 11.32
CA THR A 149 -6.92 -6.87 11.34
C THR A 149 -8.02 -5.80 11.33
N LYS A 150 -7.89 -4.74 12.12
CA LYS A 150 -8.82 -3.60 12.10
C LYS A 150 -8.83 -2.91 10.75
N LEU A 151 -7.67 -2.61 10.18
CA LEU A 151 -7.52 -1.97 8.87
C LEU A 151 -8.19 -2.80 7.77
N THR A 152 -7.90 -4.10 7.70
CA THR A 152 -8.53 -4.98 6.71
C THR A 152 -10.04 -5.06 6.89
N SER A 153 -10.55 -5.02 8.13
CA SER A 153 -12.00 -4.98 8.38
C SER A 153 -12.64 -3.67 7.90
N ILE A 154 -12.01 -2.52 8.16
CA ILE A 154 -12.46 -1.20 7.70
C ILE A 154 -12.41 -1.13 6.18
N GLN A 155 -11.35 -1.65 5.55
CA GLN A 155 -11.22 -1.67 4.10
C GLN A 155 -12.31 -2.51 3.43
N ARG A 156 -12.67 -3.65 4.01
CA ARG A 156 -13.82 -4.45 3.55
C ARG A 156 -15.14 -3.70 3.72
N ALA A 157 -15.36 -3.07 4.88
CA ALA A 157 -16.58 -2.29 5.13
C ALA A 157 -16.70 -1.09 4.15
N SER A 158 -15.59 -0.41 3.88
CA SER A 158 -15.51 0.69 2.91
C SER A 158 -15.81 0.21 1.50
N SER A 159 -15.22 -0.91 1.07
CA SER A 159 -15.48 -1.50 -0.25
C SER A 159 -16.95 -1.90 -0.43
N LEU A 160 -17.57 -2.50 0.60
CA LEU A 160 -19.00 -2.81 0.60
C LEU A 160 -19.88 -1.55 0.55
N ALA A 161 -19.53 -0.52 1.33
CA ALA A 161 -20.25 0.76 1.32
C ALA A 161 -20.14 1.46 -0.04
N GLN A 162 -18.98 1.43 -0.68
CA GLN A 162 -18.78 1.95 -2.04
C GLN A 162 -19.65 1.20 -3.05
N GLN A 163 -19.67 -0.14 -3.00
CA GLN A 163 -20.52 -0.93 -3.89
C GLN A 163 -22.01 -0.60 -3.70
N ALA A 164 -22.48 -0.49 -2.45
CA ALA A 164 -23.85 -0.10 -2.15
C ALA A 164 -24.16 1.31 -2.67
N ASN A 165 -23.22 2.25 -2.56
CA ASN A 165 -23.35 3.61 -3.06
C ASN A 165 -23.47 3.64 -4.60
N ILE A 166 -22.65 2.88 -5.32
CA ILE A 166 -22.73 2.75 -6.79
C ILE A 166 -24.11 2.22 -7.21
N ILE A 167 -24.62 1.19 -6.53
CA ILE A 167 -25.94 0.61 -6.82
C ILE A 167 -27.06 1.64 -6.54
N ALA A 168 -26.97 2.36 -5.42
CA ALA A 168 -27.93 3.40 -5.07
C ALA A 168 -27.91 4.56 -6.08
N ASN A 169 -26.74 5.00 -6.52
CA ASN A 169 -26.60 6.04 -7.53
C ASN A 169 -27.16 5.62 -8.89
N ARG A 170 -26.94 4.36 -9.31
CA ARG A 170 -27.59 3.83 -10.54
C ARG A 170 -29.11 3.87 -10.45
N LYS A 171 -29.68 3.41 -9.33
CA LYS A 171 -31.13 3.48 -9.11
C LYS A 171 -31.64 4.91 -9.08
N ASN A 172 -30.91 5.84 -8.46
CA ASN A 172 -31.27 7.25 -8.46
C ASN A 172 -31.24 7.84 -9.88
N LYS A 173 -30.26 7.46 -10.72
CA LYS A 173 -30.19 7.84 -12.14
C LYS A 173 -31.40 7.31 -12.91
N GLU A 174 -31.72 6.03 -12.77
CA GLU A 174 -32.90 5.40 -13.39
C GLU A 174 -34.21 6.07 -12.95
N LEU A 175 -34.41 6.27 -11.64
CA LEU A 175 -35.61 6.93 -11.12
C LEU A 175 -35.71 8.37 -11.62
N SER A 176 -34.60 9.11 -11.66
CA SER A 176 -34.58 10.48 -12.19
C SER A 176 -34.94 10.51 -13.68
N GLN A 177 -34.46 9.55 -14.47
CA GLN A 177 -34.85 9.40 -15.88
C GLN A 177 -36.35 9.10 -16.02
N THR A 178 -36.90 8.19 -15.23
CA THR A 178 -38.36 7.92 -15.26
C THR A 178 -39.18 9.13 -14.84
N MET A 179 -38.74 9.88 -13.83
CA MET A 179 -39.42 11.10 -13.39
C MET A 179 -39.39 12.18 -14.47
N LEU A 180 -38.26 12.33 -15.18
CA LEU A 180 -38.15 13.24 -16.32
C LEU A 180 -39.09 12.81 -17.46
N ALA A 181 -39.12 11.53 -17.81
CA ALA A 181 -40.01 11.01 -18.84
C ALA A 181 -41.49 11.24 -18.49
N LEU A 182 -41.89 10.97 -17.24
CA LEU A 182 -43.24 11.23 -16.75
C LEU A 182 -43.57 12.73 -16.74
N ALA A 183 -42.62 13.59 -16.37
CA ALA A 183 -42.80 15.04 -16.43
C ALA A 183 -42.95 15.53 -17.88
N GLU A 184 -42.22 14.95 -18.82
CA GLU A 184 -42.36 15.24 -20.26
C GLU A 184 -43.69 14.75 -20.83
N GLU A 185 -44.16 13.56 -20.43
CA GLU A 185 -45.47 13.03 -20.81
C GLU A 185 -46.60 13.90 -20.25
N MET A 186 -46.56 14.26 -18.96
CA MET A 186 -47.51 15.19 -18.34
C MET A 186 -47.49 16.56 -19.05
N LYS A 187 -46.31 17.06 -19.41
CA LYS A 187 -46.17 18.31 -20.16
C LYS A 187 -46.78 18.22 -21.55
N ALA A 188 -46.59 17.11 -22.25
CA ALA A 188 -47.15 16.87 -23.58
C ALA A 188 -48.69 16.73 -23.55
N GLN A 189 -49.23 16.13 -22.49
CA GLN A 189 -50.67 16.05 -22.22
C GLN A 189 -51.24 17.44 -21.86
N SER A 190 -50.61 18.17 -20.95
CA SER A 190 -51.06 19.51 -20.56
C SER A 190 -51.00 20.52 -21.71
N ALA A 191 -49.96 20.49 -22.55
CA ALA A 191 -49.85 21.43 -23.67
C ALA A 191 -50.92 21.23 -24.76
N LYS A 192 -51.50 20.03 -24.85
CA LYS A 192 -52.54 19.66 -25.83
C LYS A 192 -53.97 19.84 -25.31
N ASP A 193 -54.18 19.75 -23.99
CA ASP A 193 -55.51 19.77 -23.35
C ASP A 193 -55.88 21.08 -22.60
N ILE A 194 -55.02 22.10 -22.57
CA ILE A 194 -55.35 23.38 -21.89
C ILE A 194 -56.25 24.25 -22.78
N GLU A 195 -57.55 24.30 -22.47
CA GLU A 195 -58.52 25.26 -23.04
C GLU A 195 -58.43 26.66 -22.38
N ASP A 196 -57.87 26.77 -21.16
CA ASP A 196 -57.85 27.99 -20.36
C ASP A 196 -56.54 28.82 -20.55
N PRO A 197 -56.59 30.06 -21.09
CA PRO A 197 -55.41 30.83 -21.47
C PRO A 197 -54.46 31.19 -20.32
N ARG A 198 -54.96 31.31 -19.08
CA ARG A 198 -54.12 31.66 -17.91
C ARG A 198 -53.18 30.54 -17.47
N LEU A 199 -53.62 29.28 -17.62
CA LEU A 199 -52.79 28.11 -17.31
C LEU A 199 -51.69 27.93 -18.36
N ARG A 200 -51.95 28.33 -19.60
CA ARG A 200 -50.98 28.28 -20.72
C ARG A 200 -49.79 29.23 -20.48
N ASP A 201 -50.07 30.44 -19.99
CA ASP A 201 -49.01 31.41 -19.66
C ASP A 201 -48.16 30.97 -18.46
N GLN A 202 -48.75 30.31 -17.46
CA GLN A 202 -48.00 29.75 -16.32
C GLN A 202 -47.10 28.59 -16.73
N VAL A 203 -47.57 27.71 -17.61
CA VAL A 203 -46.73 26.62 -18.17
C VAL A 203 -45.57 27.20 -18.98
N GLY A 204 -45.82 28.23 -19.80
CA GLY A 204 -44.77 28.92 -20.56
C GLY A 204 -43.70 29.58 -19.67
N ALA A 205 -44.09 30.12 -18.51
CA ALA A 205 -43.15 30.67 -17.53
C ALA A 205 -42.25 29.58 -16.93
N VAL A 206 -42.83 28.43 -16.53
CA VAL A 206 -42.08 27.29 -15.98
C VAL A 206 -41.15 26.67 -17.04
N GLU A 207 -41.57 26.61 -18.31
CA GLU A 207 -40.68 26.18 -19.40
C GLU A 207 -39.47 27.09 -19.57
N LYS A 208 -39.67 28.40 -19.45
CA LYS A 208 -38.59 29.38 -19.56
C LYS A 208 -37.59 29.21 -18.42
N GLU A 209 -38.08 28.98 -17.20
CA GLU A 209 -37.25 28.70 -16.03
C GLU A 209 -36.48 27.38 -16.16
N SER A 210 -37.12 26.33 -16.68
CA SER A 210 -36.45 25.04 -16.96
C SER A 210 -35.33 25.18 -18.01
N LYS A 211 -35.56 25.94 -19.09
CA LYS A 211 -34.53 26.26 -20.09
C LYS A 211 -33.38 27.05 -19.48
N GLU A 212 -33.66 27.98 -18.58
CA GLU A 212 -32.63 28.76 -17.89
C GLU A 212 -31.81 27.89 -16.94
N SER A 213 -32.46 26.97 -16.21
CA SER A 213 -31.78 25.99 -15.35
C SER A 213 -30.86 25.06 -16.16
N ARG A 214 -31.32 24.54 -17.31
CA ARG A 214 -30.49 23.72 -18.22
C ARG A 214 -29.27 24.49 -18.72
N ARG A 215 -29.42 25.78 -19.07
CA ARG A 215 -28.30 26.64 -19.47
C ARG A 215 -27.28 26.77 -18.34
N ARG A 216 -27.73 27.02 -17.11
CA ARG A 216 -26.84 27.12 -15.93
C ARG A 216 -26.10 25.80 -15.67
N MET A 217 -26.78 24.67 -15.80
CA MET A 217 -26.16 23.35 -15.66
C MET A 217 -25.07 23.11 -16.72
N LYS A 218 -25.32 23.48 -17.98
CA LYS A 218 -24.32 23.40 -19.05
C LYS A 218 -23.10 24.27 -18.76
N THR A 219 -23.31 25.49 -18.26
CA THR A 219 -22.20 26.38 -17.84
C THR A 219 -21.40 25.77 -16.69
N LEU A 220 -22.05 25.19 -15.68
CA LEU A 220 -21.37 24.54 -14.56
C LEU A 220 -20.59 23.28 -14.99
N LYS A 221 -21.16 22.44 -15.88
CA LYS A 221 -20.45 21.27 -16.45
C LYS A 221 -19.19 21.71 -17.21
N GLY A 222 -19.30 22.76 -18.02
CA GLY A 222 -18.15 23.32 -18.75
C GLY A 222 -17.05 23.85 -17.82
N ILE A 223 -17.41 24.55 -16.75
CA ILE A 223 -16.44 25.05 -15.76
C ILE A 223 -15.76 23.89 -15.01
N LEU A 224 -16.51 22.87 -14.60
CA LEU A 224 -15.96 21.69 -13.91
C LEU A 224 -15.02 20.90 -14.81
N SER A 225 -15.39 20.66 -16.08
CA SER A 225 -14.53 19.99 -17.06
C SER A 225 -13.23 20.76 -17.27
N ALA A 226 -13.29 22.08 -17.46
CA ALA A 226 -12.11 22.92 -17.59
C ALA A 226 -11.22 22.91 -16.32
N MET A 227 -11.82 22.87 -15.13
CA MET A 227 -11.09 22.77 -13.86
C MET A 227 -10.39 21.41 -13.71
N ILE A 228 -11.06 20.31 -14.06
CA ILE A 228 -10.50 18.96 -13.98
C ILE A 228 -9.32 18.82 -14.96
N VAL A 229 -9.50 19.22 -16.23
CA VAL A 229 -8.43 19.18 -17.24
C VAL A 229 -7.27 20.12 -16.85
N GLY A 230 -7.57 21.31 -16.32
CA GLY A 230 -6.57 22.28 -15.88
C GLY A 230 -5.81 21.91 -14.60
N SER A 231 -6.35 21.00 -13.78
CA SER A 231 -5.73 20.59 -12.51
C SER A 231 -4.54 19.64 -12.67
N GLY A 232 -4.32 19.07 -13.87
CA GLY A 232 -3.26 18.11 -14.12
C GLY A 232 -3.52 16.70 -13.54
N ILE A 233 -4.72 16.45 -13.01
CA ILE A 233 -5.15 15.10 -12.59
C ILE A 233 -5.28 14.22 -13.83
N ASN A 234 -4.84 12.96 -13.75
CA ASN A 234 -4.97 11.98 -14.84
C ASN A 234 -6.42 11.48 -14.97
N TRP A 235 -7.29 12.33 -15.48
CA TRP A 235 -8.72 12.09 -15.63
C TRP A 235 -9.03 10.99 -16.65
N ALA A 236 -8.13 10.70 -17.61
CA ALA A 236 -8.31 9.66 -18.62
C ALA A 236 -8.15 8.22 -18.07
N ALA A 237 -7.56 8.08 -16.88
CA ALA A 237 -7.42 6.78 -16.21
C ALA A 237 -8.64 6.45 -15.31
N ASP A 238 -9.51 7.42 -15.05
CA ASP A 238 -10.68 7.28 -14.20
C ASP A 238 -11.95 7.41 -15.05
N ALA A 239 -12.77 6.36 -15.07
CA ALA A 239 -13.98 6.29 -15.88
C ALA A 239 -15.01 7.37 -15.48
N ASP A 240 -15.09 7.72 -14.19
CA ASP A 240 -16.04 8.71 -13.68
C ASP A 240 -15.62 10.13 -14.07
N LEU A 241 -14.32 10.42 -14.04
CA LEU A 241 -13.77 11.70 -14.53
C LEU A 241 -13.83 11.80 -16.05
N THR A 242 -13.67 10.67 -16.75
CA THR A 242 -13.80 10.60 -18.21
C THR A 242 -15.24 10.90 -18.64
N GLU A 243 -16.26 10.30 -18.01
CA GLU A 243 -17.69 10.62 -18.28
C GLU A 243 -18.02 12.10 -17.97
N LEU A 244 -17.39 12.68 -16.94
CA LEU A 244 -17.64 14.07 -16.55
C LEU A 244 -17.00 15.08 -17.52
N VAL A 245 -15.82 14.75 -18.06
CA VAL A 245 -15.05 15.60 -18.99
C VAL A 245 -15.53 15.45 -20.43
N MET A 246 -15.89 14.24 -20.86
CA MET A 246 -16.44 13.99 -22.18
C MET A 246 -17.86 14.58 -22.26
N GLU A 247 -18.07 15.49 -23.21
CA GLU A 247 -19.42 15.90 -23.59
C GLU A 247 -19.99 14.79 -24.47
N ASP A 248 -21.11 14.17 -24.06
CA ASP A 248 -21.87 13.31 -24.95
C ASP A 248 -22.27 14.16 -26.18
N GLU A 249 -21.77 13.79 -27.37
CA GLU A 249 -22.03 14.45 -28.66
C GLU A 249 -23.48 14.28 -29.15
N ASP A 250 -24.47 14.18 -28.25
CA ASP A 250 -25.85 13.82 -28.59
C ASP A 250 -26.84 15.00 -28.63
N ASP A 251 -26.36 16.23 -28.85
CA ASP A 251 -27.21 17.42 -29.02
C ASP A 251 -26.83 18.24 -30.28
N GLY A 252 -26.94 17.58 -31.44
CA GLY A 252 -27.05 18.22 -32.77
C GLY A 252 -28.49 18.27 -33.27
#